data_AF-A0A7J9FXC3-F1
#
_entry.id   AF-A0A7J9FXC3-F1
#
_cell.length_a   1.000
_cell.length_b   1.000
_cell.length_c   1.000
_cell.angle_alpha   90.00
_cell.angle_beta   90.00
_cell.angle_gamma   90.00
#
_symmetry.space_group_name_H-M   'P 1'
#
loop_
_entity.id
_entity.type
_entity.pdbx_description
1 polymer ?
#
loop_
_entity_poly.entity_id
_entity_poly.type
_entity_poly.pdbx_seq_one_letter_code
_entity_poly.pdbx_strand_id
1 'polypeptide(L)' 'MNLDYQEGTKIGCNALWNKIMAIWKPIAQIKLVDLENEYYMIKFKAMEDYTKALSEGPWIIYGNYFTV' A
#
# COMPACT_ATOMS: atom_id res chain seq x y z
N MET A 1 -23.37 -18.85 5.97
CA MET A 1 -22.14 -18.57 5.20
C MET A 1 -22.18 -17.07 4.95
N ASN A 2 -21.64 -16.30 5.90
CA ASN A 2 -21.95 -14.88 6.05
C ASN A 2 -21.06 -14.05 5.12
N LEU A 3 -21.68 -13.22 4.29
CA LEU A 3 -21.04 -12.26 3.40
C LEU A 3 -21.33 -10.85 3.92
N ASP A 4 -20.68 -10.45 5.03
CA ASP A 4 -20.74 -9.07 5.54
C ASP A 4 -19.33 -8.49 5.80
N TYR A 5 -18.32 -8.97 5.07
CA TYR A 5 -16.97 -8.38 5.09
C TYR A 5 -16.78 -7.40 3.92
N GLN A 6 -17.51 -6.28 3.85
CA GLN A 6 -17.33 -5.34 2.73
C GLN A 6 -17.30 -3.83 3.07
N GLU A 7 -17.52 -3.40 4.31
CA GLU A 7 -17.59 -1.94 4.58
C GLU A 7 -16.40 -1.38 5.36
N GLY A 8 -15.73 -2.17 6.21
CA GLY A 8 -14.57 -1.71 6.99
C GLY A 8 -13.26 -1.56 6.19
N THR A 9 -13.08 -2.35 5.12
CA THR A 9 -11.80 -2.48 4.40
C THR A 9 -11.55 -1.39 3.35
N LYS A 10 -12.60 -0.80 2.77
CA LYS A 10 -12.46 0.24 1.72
C LYS A 10 -11.85 1.54 2.22
N ILE A 11 -12.21 1.98 3.43
CA ILE A 11 -11.71 3.24 3.99
C ILE A 11 -10.23 3.13 4.35
N GLY A 12 -9.82 1.99 4.94
CA GLY A 12 -8.41 1.69 5.25
C GLY A 12 -7.53 1.63 4.00
N CYS A 13 -7.99 0.93 2.95
CA CYS A 13 -7.29 0.84 1.66
C CYS A 13 -7.10 2.21 1.01
N ASN A 14 -8.15 3.05 1.00
CA ASN A 14 -8.08 4.39 0.39
C ASN A 14 -7.16 5.33 1.18
N ALA A 15 -7.20 5.27 2.52
CA ALA A 15 -6.31 6.07 3.37
C ALA A 15 -4.85 5.66 3.20
N LEU A 16 -4.57 4.34 3.17
CA LEU A 16 -3.26 3.77 2.89
C LEU A 16 -2.75 4.22 1.52
N TRP A 17 -3.58 4.08 0.48
CA TRP A 17 -3.25 4.47 -0.89
C TRP A 17 -2.93 5.97 -0.99
N ASN A 18 -3.76 6.83 -0.43
CA ASN A 18 -3.53 8.28 -0.44
C ASN A 18 -2.21 8.64 0.26
N LYS A 19 -1.89 7.97 1.37
CA LYS A 19 -0.63 8.18 2.08
C LYS A 19 0.59 7.72 1.28
N ILE A 20 0.52 6.56 0.63
CA ILE A 20 1.57 6.05 -0.26
C ILE A 20 1.83 7.05 -1.40
N MET A 21 0.77 7.52 -2.07
CA MET A 21 0.90 8.46 -3.18
C MET A 21 1.47 9.81 -2.72
N ALA A 22 1.12 10.27 -1.52
CA ALA A 22 1.62 11.53 -0.96
C ALA A 22 3.10 11.48 -0.56
N ILE A 23 3.57 10.35 0.01
CA ILE A 23 4.95 10.18 0.47
C ILE A 23 5.86 9.85 -0.71
N TRP A 24 5.57 8.77 -1.44
CA TRP A 24 6.49 8.27 -2.46
C TRP A 24 6.41 9.04 -3.76
N LYS A 25 5.25 9.66 -4.06
CA LYS A 25 5.00 10.45 -5.28
C LYS A 25 5.56 9.72 -6.53
N PRO A 26 5.04 8.51 -6.83
CA PRO A 26 5.62 7.66 -7.85
C PRO A 26 5.54 8.33 -9.23
N ILE A 27 6.58 8.15 -10.02
CA ILE A 27 6.72 8.66 -11.39
C ILE A 27 5.85 7.85 -12.34
N ALA A 28 5.77 6.54 -12.11
CA ALA A 28 4.95 5.61 -12.88
C ALA A 28 3.73 5.14 -12.10
N GLN A 29 2.74 4.62 -12.83
CA GLN A 29 1.57 4.01 -12.20
C GLN A 29 1.99 2.78 -11.38
N ILE A 30 1.74 2.83 -10.07
CA ILE A 30 1.84 1.69 -9.16
C ILE A 30 0.48 1.01 -8.99
N LYS A 31 0.46 -0.21 -8.45
CA LYS A 31 -0.78 -0.93 -8.12
C LYS A 31 -0.72 -1.46 -6.69
N LEU A 32 -1.79 -1.27 -5.93
CA LEU A 32 -1.99 -1.92 -4.64
C LEU A 32 -2.77 -3.22 -4.85
N VAL A 33 -2.29 -4.30 -4.25
CA VAL A 33 -2.92 -5.63 -4.26
C VAL A 33 -3.17 -6.02 -2.81
N ASP A 34 -4.43 -6.32 -2.50
CA ASP A 34 -4.83 -6.87 -1.21
C ASP A 34 -4.46 -8.37 -1.16
N LEU A 35 -3.77 -8.80 -0.11
CA LEU A 35 -3.31 -10.18 0.09
C LEU A 35 -4.10 -10.91 1.20
N GLU A 36 -5.17 -10.30 1.74
CA GLU A 36 -5.94 -10.74 2.92
C GLU A 36 -5.21 -10.48 4.27
N ASN A 37 -5.95 -10.54 5.38
CA ASN A 37 -5.46 -10.29 6.74
C ASN A 37 -4.73 -8.94 6.94
N GLU A 38 -5.21 -7.89 6.28
CA GLU A 38 -4.64 -6.53 6.33
C GLU A 38 -3.21 -6.41 5.78
N TYR A 39 -2.77 -7.40 4.99
CA TYR A 39 -1.53 -7.33 4.23
C TYR A 39 -1.79 -6.79 2.82
N TYR A 40 -0.89 -5.91 2.36
CA TYR A 40 -0.98 -5.30 1.04
C TYR A 40 0.37 -5.39 0.33
N MET A 41 0.34 -5.68 -0.97
CA MET A 41 1.51 -5.63 -1.85
C MET A 41 1.41 -4.45 -2.81
N ILE A 42 2.53 -3.75 -3.02
CA ILE A 42 2.62 -2.68 -4.00
C ILE A 42 3.46 -3.18 -5.17
N LYS A 43 2.90 -3.11 -6.38
CA LYS A 43 3.59 -3.43 -7.63
C LYS A 43 4.05 -2.15 -8.31
N PHE A 44 5.35 -2.03 -8.52
CA PHE A 44 5.98 -0.92 -9.21
C PHE A 44 6.19 -1.26 -10.69
N LYS A 45 6.03 -0.26 -11.55
CA LYS A 45 6.41 -0.36 -12.98
C LYS A 45 7.80 0.21 -13.24
N ALA A 46 8.22 1.21 -12.47
CA ALA A 46 9.53 1.85 -12.57
C ALA A 46 10.44 1.37 -11.45
N MET A 47 11.69 1.07 -11.79
CA MET A 47 12.70 0.64 -10.81
C MET A 47 13.09 1.80 -9.89
N GLU A 48 13.02 3.03 -10.39
CA GLU A 48 13.26 4.26 -9.64
C GLU A 48 12.24 4.41 -8.51
N ASP A 49 10.95 4.20 -8.79
CA ASP A 49 9.89 4.26 -7.78
C ASP A 49 10.05 3.17 -6.72
N TYR A 50 10.43 1.96 -7.13
CA TYR A 50 10.75 0.86 -6.22
C TYR A 50 11.96 1.19 -5.33
N THR A 51 13.05 1.66 -5.93
CA THR A 51 14.28 2.01 -5.22
C THR A 51 14.05 3.16 -4.24
N LYS A 52 13.24 4.15 -4.66
CA LYS A 52 12.84 5.27 -3.82
C LYS A 52 11.99 4.82 -2.63
N ALA A 53 10.98 3.98 -2.87
CA ALA A 53 10.17 3.39 -1.81
C ALA A 53 11.04 2.65 -0.80
N LEU A 54 12.01 1.85 -1.27
CA LEU A 54 12.99 1.14 -0.44
C LEU A 54 13.89 2.05 0.40
N SER A 55 14.29 3.19 -0.15
CA SER A 55 15.30 4.06 0.45
C SER A 55 14.71 5.11 1.40
N GLU A 56 13.50 5.58 1.13
CA GLU A 56 12.89 6.76 1.77
C GLU A 56 11.84 6.42 2.84
N GLY A 57 12.00 5.32 3.57
CA GLY A 57 11.03 4.85 4.60
C GLY A 57 10.52 5.96 5.56
N PRO A 58 9.27 5.80 6.09
CA PRO A 58 9.04 4.74 7.08
C PRO A 58 7.90 3.77 6.74
N TRP A 59 8.12 2.50 7.07
CA TRP A 59 7.32 1.32 6.71
C TRP A 59 6.14 1.03 7.62
N ILE A 60 5.75 1.97 8.47
CA ILE A 60 4.68 1.79 9.44
C ILE A 60 3.50 2.67 9.03
N ILE A 61 2.50 2.05 8.44
CA ILE A 61 1.20 2.68 8.20
C ILE A 61 0.20 1.92 9.07
N TYR A 62 -0.34 2.61 10.07
CA TYR A 62 -1.27 2.05 11.08
C TYR A 62 -0.73 0.89 11.93
N GLY A 63 0.58 0.80 12.15
CA GLY A 63 1.17 -0.26 12.98
C GLY A 63 1.52 -1.56 12.24
N ASN A 64 1.20 -1.62 10.94
CA ASN A 64 1.57 -2.74 10.07
C ASN A 64 2.94 -2.48 9.41
N TYR A 65 3.80 -3.49 9.41
CA TYR A 65 5.15 -3.44 8.84
C TYR A 65 5.13 -3.86 7.38
N PHE A 66 5.72 -3.05 6.51
CA PHE A 66 6.11 -3.49 5.17
C PHE A 66 7.50 -4.14 5.23
N THR A 67 7.60 -5.38 4.78
CA THR A 67 8.86 -6.06 4.50
C THR A 67 9.01 -6.24 2.99
N VAL A 68 10.24 -6.13 2.51
CA VAL A 68 10.63 -6.37 1.10
C VAL A 68 10.76 -7.86 0.85
#